data_AF-A0AAQ4CVT5-F1
#
_entry.id   AF-A0AAQ4CVT5-F1
#
_cell.length_a   1.000
_cell.length_b   1.000
_cell.length_c   1.000
_cell.angle_alpha   90.00
_cell.angle_beta   90.00
_cell.angle_gamma   90.00
#
_symmetry.space_group_name_H-M   'P 1'
#
loop_
_entity.id
_entity.type
_entity.pdbx_description
1 polymer ?
#
loop_
_entity_poly.entity_id
_entity_poly.type
_entity_poly.pdbx_seq_one_letter_code
_entity_poly.pdbx_strand_id
1 'polypeptide(L)'
;MLKLIPFLLLLSLPSLVVISLPTGISVFNGPIYTNSVLGFVNITSLLAYNSSAKNLQVPLYGASLQLNVMLVANSTNGEYYFWLQNVADFITNESQFFFGDNVWNTTSPFAGVSNITGRGSVYSTNTPLYHSSYYAYSTNITNYTLPFSFYLIINESYNISGVKVSFGYVILQNGKLLPPNPVFYDNVFIPVSGIISASIVVANQTTPNITIGLTTYVGNYLDAELVWGGFSNGEITTFIKMSSLLALYYMKDGNWVPFSEVYTYGLNTAESSTNLHVTIYKNGDAYVTIGKPDYGLLTSNFNPSIPGFLFLNISSKIPFIINGSLTDNFTGYVNSLIRLRFYDNYSINSTSFALLNGSYPSLIYPTNWFKNLTINPEYAYYYLIRVNSPIPVIANVNGKLVRLNSSNWLVQGSLIRIINYTYYNNSNERIIIVSIYPSTSLKIMEPTLINITTITQYRVNVKSNIPVFILENGEKFKLNGSIWVNKGTNMTLVANIPFYYIGKFIGTYNVSPGQSVLVNGPINESLVLYPNIPIIIIILLIPLIILALVIIKKIVN
;
A
#
# COMPACT_ATOMS: atom_id res chain seq x y z
N MET A 1 15.63 -27.96 -89.85
CA MET A 1 14.22 -27.54 -89.73
C MET A 1 13.71 -27.88 -88.33
N LEU A 2 13.65 -26.85 -87.47
CA LEU A 2 12.62 -26.60 -86.43
C LEU A 2 12.36 -27.66 -85.33
N LYS A 3 12.73 -27.37 -84.05
CA LYS A 3 11.96 -26.66 -82.98
C LYS A 3 11.14 -27.68 -82.15
N LEU A 4 11.11 -27.76 -80.81
CA LEU A 4 11.12 -26.80 -79.69
C LEU A 4 11.43 -27.61 -78.38
N ILE A 5 12.43 -27.31 -77.54
CA ILE A 5 12.38 -26.54 -76.27
C ILE A 5 11.07 -26.67 -75.44
N PRO A 6 11.11 -27.11 -74.16
CA PRO A 6 10.16 -26.68 -73.15
C PRO A 6 10.74 -25.49 -72.36
N PHE A 7 10.20 -24.30 -72.61
CA PHE A 7 10.45 -23.08 -71.86
C PHE A 7 9.19 -22.82 -71.01
N LEU A 8 9.39 -22.75 -69.70
CA LEU A 8 8.85 -21.80 -68.72
C LEU A 8 7.49 -21.08 -68.98
N LEU A 9 6.78 -20.85 -67.86
CA LEU A 9 5.78 -19.79 -67.57
C LEU A 9 4.30 -20.02 -67.92
N LEU A 10 3.49 -20.32 -66.89
CA LEU A 10 2.40 -19.48 -66.33
C LEU A 10 1.70 -20.34 -65.25
N LEU A 11 1.89 -20.06 -63.95
CA LEU A 11 0.98 -19.19 -63.20
C LEU A 11 -0.49 -19.45 -63.55
N SER A 12 -1.02 -20.59 -63.11
CA SER A 12 -2.42 -20.63 -62.69
C SER A 12 -2.52 -19.82 -61.40
N LEU A 13 -2.65 -18.49 -61.55
CA LEU A 13 -3.20 -17.65 -60.51
C LEU A 13 -4.58 -18.23 -60.14
N PRO A 14 -4.79 -18.79 -58.93
CA PRO A 14 -6.08 -18.52 -58.34
C PRO A 14 -6.10 -17.01 -58.11
N SER A 15 -7.09 -16.33 -58.69
CA SER A 15 -7.63 -15.04 -58.24
C SER A 15 -6.78 -14.32 -57.18
N LEU A 16 -6.13 -13.19 -57.53
CA LEU A 16 -5.40 -12.28 -56.63
C LEU A 16 -5.42 -12.78 -55.17
N VAL A 17 -4.49 -13.67 -54.81
CA VAL A 17 -4.37 -14.12 -53.42
C VAL A 17 -4.00 -12.86 -52.66
N VAL A 18 -4.96 -12.32 -51.92
CA VAL A 18 -4.68 -11.35 -50.88
C VAL A 18 -3.79 -12.11 -49.90
N ILE A 19 -2.48 -11.93 -50.02
CA ILE A 19 -1.53 -12.43 -49.02
C ILE A 19 -1.86 -11.66 -47.76
N SER A 20 -2.61 -12.30 -46.88
CA SER A 20 -2.80 -11.80 -45.52
C SER A 20 -1.44 -11.89 -44.84
N LEU A 21 -1.00 -10.80 -44.22
CA LEU A 21 0.22 -10.73 -43.42
C LEU A 21 -0.18 -10.68 -41.93
N PRO A 22 0.71 -11.06 -41.02
CA PRO A 22 0.54 -10.70 -39.62
C PRO A 22 0.52 -9.16 -39.49
N THR A 23 -0.38 -8.62 -38.67
CA THR A 23 -0.63 -7.17 -38.59
C THR A 23 -0.25 -6.65 -37.21
N GLY A 24 0.52 -5.56 -37.16
CA GLY A 24 1.02 -4.99 -35.91
C GLY A 24 2.08 -3.93 -36.19
N ILE A 25 3.23 -4.03 -35.53
CA ILE A 25 4.39 -3.18 -35.83
C ILE A 25 5.63 -4.00 -36.15
N SER A 26 6.38 -3.59 -37.16
CA SER A 26 7.68 -4.16 -37.51
C SER A 26 8.69 -3.07 -37.88
N VAL A 27 9.97 -3.42 -37.85
CA VAL A 27 11.08 -2.49 -38.09
C VAL A 27 12.11 -3.16 -38.98
N PHE A 28 12.46 -2.49 -40.08
CA PHE A 28 13.49 -2.93 -41.03
C PHE A 28 14.68 -1.96 -41.11
N ASN A 29 14.57 -0.79 -40.48
CA ASN A 29 15.55 0.27 -40.61
C ASN A 29 16.68 0.10 -39.59
N GLY A 30 17.91 0.11 -40.08
CA GLY A 30 19.11 -0.14 -39.29
C GLY A 30 20.38 0.28 -40.05
N PRO A 31 21.58 -0.16 -39.63
CA PRO A 31 21.80 -1.26 -38.69
C PRO A 31 21.60 -0.85 -37.22
N ILE A 32 20.90 -1.69 -36.48
CA ILE A 32 20.79 -1.66 -35.02
C ILE A 32 21.31 -3.01 -34.52
N TYR A 33 22.27 -2.96 -33.61
CA TYR A 33 22.75 -4.11 -32.87
C TYR A 33 22.42 -3.90 -31.40
N THR A 34 21.73 -4.85 -30.79
CA THR A 34 21.32 -4.79 -29.40
C THR A 34 21.41 -6.16 -28.76
N ASN A 35 21.50 -6.20 -27.44
CA ASN A 35 21.42 -7.43 -26.68
C ASN A 35 20.01 -7.73 -26.17
N SER A 36 19.06 -6.81 -26.34
CA SER A 36 17.73 -6.94 -25.76
C SER A 36 16.66 -6.22 -26.57
N VAL A 37 15.52 -6.89 -26.78
CA VAL A 37 14.32 -6.32 -27.40
C VAL A 37 13.12 -6.55 -26.48
N LEU A 38 12.27 -5.53 -26.41
CA LEU A 38 11.09 -5.48 -25.54
C LEU A 38 9.86 -5.10 -26.35
N GLY A 39 8.86 -5.98 -26.38
CA GLY A 39 7.55 -5.72 -26.95
C GLY A 39 6.55 -5.41 -25.83
N PHE A 40 5.81 -4.31 -25.93
CA PHE A 40 4.71 -3.97 -25.02
C PHE A 40 3.37 -4.17 -25.71
N VAL A 41 2.39 -4.69 -24.96
CA VAL A 41 1.00 -4.72 -25.37
C VAL A 41 0.05 -4.33 -24.24
N ASN A 42 -1.02 -3.61 -24.60
CA ASN A 42 -2.22 -3.46 -23.77
C ASN A 42 -3.46 -3.83 -24.58
N ILE A 43 -4.15 -4.88 -24.18
CA ILE A 43 -5.32 -5.44 -24.84
C ILE A 43 -6.57 -5.04 -24.04
N THR A 44 -7.53 -4.40 -24.69
CA THR A 44 -8.83 -4.06 -24.09
C THR A 44 -10.01 -4.81 -24.73
N SER A 45 -9.80 -5.41 -25.91
CA SER A 45 -10.78 -6.25 -26.60
C SER A 45 -10.06 -7.25 -27.50
N LEU A 46 -10.42 -8.53 -27.42
CA LEU A 46 -9.81 -9.61 -28.21
C LEU A 46 -10.82 -10.73 -28.46
N LEU A 47 -11.04 -11.06 -29.74
CA LEU A 47 -11.75 -12.25 -30.18
C LEU A 47 -11.30 -12.58 -31.61
N ALA A 48 -10.80 -13.78 -31.82
CA ALA A 48 -10.41 -14.29 -33.13
C ALA A 48 -11.21 -15.53 -33.48
N TYR A 49 -11.39 -15.81 -34.76
CA TYR A 49 -12.06 -17.01 -35.23
C TYR A 49 -11.56 -17.43 -36.60
N ASN A 50 -11.38 -18.73 -36.77
CA ASN A 50 -11.10 -19.37 -38.05
C ASN A 50 -11.83 -20.72 -38.11
N SER A 51 -12.82 -20.82 -38.99
CA SER A 51 -13.59 -22.05 -39.19
C SER A 51 -12.75 -23.22 -39.72
N SER A 52 -11.62 -22.94 -40.37
CA SER A 52 -10.71 -23.93 -40.96
C SER A 52 -9.58 -24.35 -40.02
N ALA A 53 -9.46 -23.75 -38.83
CA ALA A 53 -8.37 -24.01 -37.87
C ALA A 53 -8.21 -25.50 -37.51
N LYS A 54 -9.32 -26.24 -37.47
CA LYS A 54 -9.31 -27.69 -37.22
C LYS A 54 -8.45 -28.47 -38.22
N ASN A 55 -8.35 -28.01 -39.46
CA ASN A 55 -7.52 -28.65 -40.49
C ASN A 55 -6.02 -28.50 -40.18
N LEU A 56 -5.66 -27.48 -39.41
CA LEU A 56 -4.30 -27.20 -38.94
C LEU A 56 -4.04 -27.74 -37.52
N GLN A 57 -5.03 -28.40 -36.92
CA GLN A 57 -4.98 -28.92 -35.55
C GLN A 57 -4.77 -27.81 -34.49
N VAL A 58 -5.28 -26.61 -34.76
CA VAL A 58 -5.24 -25.47 -33.84
C VAL A 58 -6.66 -25.06 -33.39
N PRO A 59 -6.82 -24.35 -32.25
CA PRO A 59 -8.13 -23.94 -31.74
C PRO A 59 -8.88 -23.02 -32.71
N LEU A 60 -10.20 -23.21 -32.87
CA LEU A 60 -11.04 -22.37 -33.74
C LEU A 60 -11.02 -20.87 -33.38
N TYR A 61 -10.78 -20.55 -32.11
CA TYR A 61 -10.72 -19.18 -31.58
C TYR A 61 -9.29 -18.78 -31.23
N GLY A 62 -8.32 -19.39 -31.90
CA GLY A 62 -6.90 -19.18 -31.74
C GLY A 62 -6.40 -17.87 -32.36
N ALA A 63 -5.47 -17.23 -31.67
CA ALA A 63 -4.65 -16.13 -32.17
C ALA A 63 -3.33 -16.08 -31.39
N SER A 64 -2.34 -15.39 -31.94
CA SER A 64 -1.06 -15.15 -31.27
C SER A 64 -0.63 -13.69 -31.38
N LEU A 65 0.10 -13.21 -30.38
CA LEU A 65 0.92 -12.01 -30.45
C LEU A 65 2.38 -12.44 -30.40
N GLN A 66 3.14 -12.11 -31.44
CA GLN A 66 4.48 -12.64 -31.65
C GLN A 66 5.50 -11.50 -31.61
N LEU A 67 6.45 -11.59 -30.68
CA LEU A 67 7.68 -10.80 -30.70
C LEU A 67 8.76 -11.61 -31.41
N ASN A 68 9.09 -11.22 -32.63
CA ASN A 68 10.08 -11.89 -33.47
C ASN A 68 11.29 -10.99 -33.67
N VAL A 69 12.49 -11.56 -33.59
CA VAL A 69 13.74 -10.83 -33.84
C VAL A 69 14.77 -11.73 -34.52
N MET A 70 15.71 -11.11 -35.24
CA MET A 70 16.85 -11.80 -35.80
C MET A 70 18.10 -11.66 -34.91
N LEU A 71 18.75 -12.77 -34.60
CA LEU A 71 20.03 -12.84 -33.92
C LEU A 71 21.13 -13.17 -34.93
N VAL A 72 22.21 -12.39 -34.94
CA VAL A 72 23.44 -12.74 -35.65
C VAL A 72 24.52 -13.16 -34.66
N ALA A 73 25.18 -14.28 -34.93
CA ALA A 73 26.34 -14.76 -34.19
C ALA A 73 27.54 -14.87 -35.15
N ASN A 74 28.54 -14.02 -34.94
CA ASN A 74 29.76 -14.02 -35.72
C ASN A 74 30.74 -15.00 -35.11
N SER A 75 31.35 -15.85 -35.94
CA SER A 75 32.34 -16.82 -35.50
C SER A 75 33.55 -16.85 -36.43
N THR A 76 34.61 -17.53 -36.01
CA THR A 76 35.75 -17.84 -36.87
C THR A 76 35.39 -18.68 -38.10
N ASN A 77 34.22 -19.34 -38.10
CA ASN A 77 33.74 -20.18 -39.18
C ASN A 77 32.71 -19.49 -40.09
N GLY A 78 32.37 -18.22 -39.81
CA GLY A 78 31.37 -17.44 -40.54
C GLY A 78 30.26 -16.90 -39.64
N GLU A 79 29.25 -16.31 -40.28
CA GLU A 79 28.08 -15.73 -39.62
C GLU A 79 26.94 -16.76 -39.55
N TYR A 80 26.29 -16.81 -38.38
CA TYR A 80 25.09 -17.60 -38.17
C TYR A 80 23.92 -16.69 -37.86
N TYR A 81 22.77 -16.98 -38.45
CA TYR A 81 21.52 -16.25 -38.24
C TYR A 81 20.51 -17.15 -37.55
N PHE A 82 19.90 -16.64 -36.49
CA PHE A 82 18.83 -17.32 -35.78
C PHE A 82 17.60 -16.42 -35.70
N TRP A 83 16.44 -16.94 -36.10
CA TRP A 83 15.16 -16.29 -35.88
C TRP A 83 14.63 -16.71 -34.51
N LEU A 84 14.47 -15.73 -33.64
CA LEU A 84 14.05 -15.88 -32.26
C LEU A 84 12.62 -15.36 -32.14
N GLN A 85 11.75 -16.17 -31.56
CA GLN A 85 10.34 -15.86 -31.44
C GLN A 85 9.91 -16.04 -29.99
N ASN A 86 9.22 -15.03 -29.44
CA ASN A 86 8.60 -15.04 -28.12
C ASN A 86 7.11 -14.71 -28.30
N VAL A 87 6.24 -15.65 -28.00
CA VAL A 87 4.82 -15.61 -28.37
C VAL A 87 3.95 -15.63 -27.14
N ALA A 88 2.86 -14.86 -27.19
CA ALA A 88 1.69 -15.07 -26.35
C ALA A 88 0.56 -15.66 -27.22
N ASP A 89 0.20 -16.91 -26.96
CA ASP A 89 -0.85 -17.64 -27.66
C ASP A 89 -2.16 -17.58 -26.89
N PHE A 90 -3.27 -17.31 -27.58
CA PHE A 90 -4.58 -17.06 -26.99
C PHE A 90 -5.65 -18.02 -27.50
N ILE A 91 -6.42 -18.57 -26.57
CA ILE A 91 -7.73 -19.18 -26.85
C ILE A 91 -8.79 -18.14 -26.46
N THR A 92 -9.16 -17.32 -27.43
CA THR A 92 -9.79 -16.00 -27.17
C THR A 92 -11.22 -16.09 -26.65
N ASN A 93 -11.96 -17.16 -26.93
CA ASN A 93 -13.31 -17.39 -26.40
C ASN A 93 -13.31 -17.89 -24.95
N GLU A 94 -12.21 -18.48 -24.49
CA GLU A 94 -12.07 -19.06 -23.14
C GLU A 94 -11.31 -18.14 -22.18
N SER A 95 -10.82 -17.00 -22.67
CA SER A 95 -9.95 -16.08 -21.93
C SER A 95 -8.71 -16.79 -21.36
N GLN A 96 -8.14 -17.68 -22.16
CA GLN A 96 -6.95 -18.46 -21.83
C GLN A 96 -5.77 -18.07 -22.72
N PHE A 97 -4.57 -18.16 -22.16
CA PHE A 97 -3.33 -17.92 -22.89
C PHE A 97 -2.15 -18.69 -22.29
N PHE A 98 -1.06 -18.79 -23.05
CA PHE A 98 0.24 -19.23 -22.56
C PHE A 98 1.35 -18.49 -23.33
N PHE A 99 2.58 -18.62 -22.86
CA PHE A 99 3.75 -18.11 -23.56
C PHE A 99 4.54 -19.27 -24.18
N GLY A 100 5.11 -19.04 -25.35
CA GLY A 100 5.97 -20.00 -26.02
C GLY A 100 7.13 -19.31 -26.72
N ASP A 101 8.22 -20.05 -26.90
CA ASP A 101 9.36 -19.60 -27.67
C ASP A 101 9.72 -20.57 -28.78
N ASN A 102 10.35 -20.01 -29.82
CA ASN A 102 10.96 -20.77 -30.88
C ASN A 102 12.34 -20.21 -31.24
N VAL A 103 13.27 -21.12 -31.58
CA VAL A 103 14.57 -20.77 -32.15
C VAL A 103 14.78 -21.55 -33.44
N TRP A 104 14.93 -20.82 -34.53
CA TRP A 104 15.15 -21.35 -35.87
C TRP A 104 16.52 -20.92 -36.39
N ASN A 105 17.23 -21.83 -37.05
CA ASN A 105 18.48 -21.47 -37.74
C ASN A 105 18.17 -21.06 -39.17
N THR A 106 18.33 -19.77 -39.47
CA THR A 106 17.96 -19.13 -40.73
C THR A 106 19.18 -18.76 -41.58
N THR A 107 20.34 -19.32 -41.24
CA THR A 107 21.62 -19.13 -41.95
C THR A 107 21.56 -19.62 -43.40
N SER A 108 20.82 -20.72 -43.65
CA SER A 108 20.65 -21.32 -44.99
C SER A 108 19.34 -22.12 -45.06
N PRO A 109 18.80 -22.47 -46.25
CA PRO A 109 17.52 -23.16 -46.38
C PRO A 109 17.49 -24.55 -45.74
N PHE A 110 18.64 -25.19 -45.53
CA PHE A 110 18.73 -26.51 -44.88
C PHE A 110 19.27 -26.44 -43.46
N ALA A 111 19.59 -25.22 -42.99
CA ALA A 111 20.11 -25.05 -41.65
C ALA A 111 19.07 -25.50 -40.62
N GLY A 112 19.57 -26.06 -39.52
CA GLY A 112 18.78 -26.52 -38.40
C GLY A 112 19.49 -26.20 -37.10
N VAL A 113 18.78 -26.43 -36.00
CA VAL A 113 19.36 -26.33 -34.66
C VAL A 113 19.70 -27.74 -34.18
N SER A 114 20.90 -27.88 -33.61
CA SER A 114 21.35 -29.14 -33.02
C SER A 114 22.10 -28.85 -31.74
N ASN A 115 22.01 -29.75 -30.76
CA ASN A 115 22.64 -29.59 -29.43
C ASN A 115 22.26 -28.29 -28.69
N ILE A 116 21.17 -27.65 -29.11
CA ILE A 116 20.56 -26.53 -28.40
C ILE A 116 19.92 -27.05 -27.12
N THR A 117 20.11 -26.34 -26.01
CA THR A 117 19.60 -26.76 -24.70
C THR A 117 18.75 -25.67 -24.08
N GLY A 118 17.67 -26.07 -23.42
CA GLY A 118 16.79 -25.22 -22.61
C GLY A 118 15.72 -26.11 -21.99
N ARG A 119 14.54 -25.58 -21.71
CA ARG A 119 13.42 -26.36 -21.15
C ARG A 119 12.60 -27.13 -22.18
N GLY A 120 12.75 -26.77 -23.44
CA GLY A 120 12.05 -27.27 -24.60
C GLY A 120 12.71 -28.46 -25.27
N SER A 121 12.37 -28.63 -26.54
CA SER A 121 12.85 -29.74 -27.36
C SER A 121 13.09 -29.30 -28.80
N VAL A 122 13.92 -30.06 -29.51
CA VAL A 122 14.17 -29.87 -30.93
C VAL A 122 13.19 -30.71 -31.74
N TYR A 123 12.52 -30.06 -32.69
CA TYR A 123 11.57 -30.65 -33.60
C TYR A 123 12.15 -30.61 -35.02
N SER A 124 12.06 -31.73 -35.74
CA SER A 124 12.46 -31.78 -37.15
C SER A 124 11.34 -31.27 -38.04
N THR A 125 11.67 -30.58 -39.13
CA THR A 125 10.70 -30.27 -40.18
C THR A 125 10.98 -31.14 -41.41
N ASN A 126 9.92 -31.54 -42.10
CA ASN A 126 10.01 -32.38 -43.31
C ASN A 126 9.73 -31.57 -44.59
N THR A 127 9.89 -30.25 -44.53
CA THR A 127 9.56 -29.35 -45.64
C THR A 127 10.81 -29.13 -46.51
N PRO A 128 10.79 -29.51 -47.81
CA PRO A 128 11.92 -29.30 -48.71
C PRO A 128 12.28 -27.81 -48.83
N LEU A 129 13.57 -27.48 -48.83
CA LEU A 129 14.09 -26.09 -48.88
C LEU A 129 13.61 -25.20 -47.72
N TYR A 130 13.31 -25.82 -46.58
CA TYR A 130 12.90 -25.15 -45.35
C TYR A 130 13.71 -25.70 -44.17
N HIS A 131 13.86 -24.89 -43.11
CA HIS A 131 14.71 -25.16 -41.96
C HIS A 131 14.59 -26.60 -41.45
N SER A 132 15.69 -27.34 -41.36
CA SER A 132 15.65 -28.79 -41.08
C SER A 132 15.16 -29.12 -39.66
N SER A 133 15.29 -28.18 -38.73
CA SER A 133 14.79 -28.31 -37.36
C SER A 133 14.68 -26.95 -36.66
N TYR A 134 13.86 -26.92 -35.61
CA TYR A 134 13.70 -25.78 -34.71
C TYR A 134 13.59 -26.24 -33.26
N TYR A 135 13.93 -25.35 -32.34
CA TYR A 135 13.71 -25.55 -30.91
C TYR A 135 12.41 -24.87 -30.51
N ALA A 136 11.66 -25.48 -29.60
CA ALA A 136 10.47 -24.87 -29.02
C ALA A 136 10.22 -25.28 -27.57
N TYR A 137 9.65 -24.36 -26.81
CA TYR A 137 9.10 -24.59 -25.48
C TYR A 137 7.83 -23.76 -25.27
N SER A 138 6.93 -24.23 -24.42
CA SER A 138 5.75 -23.48 -24.01
C SER A 138 5.45 -23.63 -22.52
N THR A 139 4.86 -22.59 -21.94
CA THR A 139 4.37 -22.62 -20.57
C THR A 139 3.00 -23.29 -20.49
N ASN A 140 2.57 -23.61 -19.27
CA ASN A 140 1.19 -24.05 -19.05
C ASN A 140 0.19 -22.94 -19.36
N ILE A 141 -1.00 -23.35 -19.79
CA ILE A 141 -2.16 -22.46 -20.00
C ILE A 141 -2.57 -21.81 -18.68
N THR A 142 -2.89 -20.52 -18.75
CA THR A 142 -3.46 -19.73 -17.65
C THR A 142 -4.54 -18.78 -18.15
N ASN A 143 -5.28 -18.17 -17.23
CA ASN A 143 -6.39 -17.29 -17.56
C ASN A 143 -5.97 -15.82 -17.59
N TYR A 144 -6.52 -15.06 -18.52
CA TYR A 144 -6.43 -13.60 -18.55
C TYR A 144 -7.81 -12.95 -18.37
N THR A 145 -7.80 -11.67 -18.03
CA THR A 145 -8.97 -10.80 -17.88
C THR A 145 -8.60 -9.46 -18.49
N LEU A 146 -9.46 -8.96 -19.37
CA LEU A 146 -9.28 -7.65 -20.00
C LEU A 146 -9.67 -6.52 -19.01
N PRO A 147 -8.98 -5.37 -19.02
CA PRO A 147 -7.76 -5.08 -19.78
C PRO A 147 -6.56 -5.94 -19.34
N PHE A 148 -5.83 -6.44 -20.32
CA PHE A 148 -4.68 -7.33 -20.13
C PHE A 148 -3.45 -6.69 -20.78
N SER A 149 -2.44 -6.34 -19.99
CA SER A 149 -1.21 -5.72 -20.49
C SER A 149 0.03 -6.40 -19.95
N PHE A 150 1.02 -6.55 -20.83
CA PHE A 150 2.26 -7.23 -20.52
C PHE A 150 3.38 -6.81 -21.46
N TYR A 151 4.61 -7.15 -21.06
CA TYR A 151 5.77 -7.13 -21.92
C TYR A 151 6.17 -8.53 -22.35
N LEU A 152 6.71 -8.65 -23.56
CA LEU A 152 7.54 -9.77 -24.03
C LEU A 152 9.00 -9.31 -24.09
N ILE A 153 9.93 -10.15 -23.66
CA ILE A 153 11.35 -9.83 -23.55
C ILE A 153 12.16 -10.92 -24.25
N ILE A 154 13.08 -10.51 -25.13
CA ILE A 154 14.15 -11.37 -25.64
C ILE A 154 15.47 -10.72 -25.27
N ASN A 155 16.30 -11.42 -24.51
CA ASN A 155 17.66 -11.00 -24.18
C ASN A 155 18.65 -12.00 -24.77
N GLU A 156 19.79 -11.52 -25.25
CA GLU A 156 20.94 -12.34 -25.61
C GLU A 156 22.17 -11.97 -24.76
N SER A 157 23.04 -12.97 -24.62
CA SER A 157 24.42 -12.83 -24.19
C SER A 157 25.21 -13.98 -24.82
N TYR A 158 26.53 -13.88 -24.90
CA TYR A 158 27.34 -14.97 -25.42
C TYR A 158 28.60 -15.19 -24.58
N ASN A 159 29.16 -16.40 -24.70
CA ASN A 159 30.46 -16.78 -24.15
C ASN A 159 31.22 -17.60 -25.20
N ILE A 160 32.42 -18.08 -24.87
CA ILE A 160 33.29 -18.82 -25.81
C ILE A 160 32.67 -20.08 -26.43
N SER A 161 31.58 -20.60 -25.86
CA SER A 161 30.92 -21.84 -26.29
C SER A 161 29.66 -21.61 -27.14
N GLY A 162 29.12 -20.39 -27.15
CA GLY A 162 27.89 -20.08 -27.90
C GLY A 162 27.08 -18.92 -27.31
N VAL A 163 25.82 -18.81 -27.76
CA VAL A 163 24.88 -17.74 -27.38
C VAL A 163 23.87 -18.27 -26.38
N LYS A 164 23.56 -17.49 -25.35
CA LYS A 164 22.46 -17.70 -24.42
C LYS A 164 21.37 -16.68 -24.71
N VAL A 165 20.16 -17.17 -25.01
CA VAL A 165 18.96 -16.38 -25.24
C VAL A 165 17.98 -16.62 -24.09
N SER A 166 17.47 -15.55 -23.48
CA SER A 166 16.46 -15.63 -22.43
C SER A 166 15.14 -15.07 -22.94
N PHE A 167 14.10 -15.91 -22.89
CA PHE A 167 12.73 -15.56 -23.25
C PHE A 167 11.92 -15.28 -21.99
N GLY A 168 11.25 -14.14 -21.95
CA GLY A 168 10.50 -13.75 -20.77
C GLY A 168 9.30 -12.87 -21.04
N TYR A 169 8.53 -12.64 -19.99
CA TYR A 169 7.39 -11.73 -19.97
C TYR A 169 7.26 -11.00 -18.64
N VAL A 170 6.51 -9.90 -18.62
CA VAL A 170 6.08 -9.22 -17.39
C VAL A 170 4.62 -8.82 -17.52
N ILE A 171 3.74 -9.40 -16.69
CA ILE A 171 2.32 -9.01 -16.67
C ILE A 171 2.17 -7.74 -15.83
N LEU A 172 1.65 -6.67 -16.44
CA LEU A 172 1.43 -5.38 -15.79
C LEU A 172 -0.02 -5.17 -15.36
N GLN A 173 -0.96 -5.82 -16.06
CA GLN A 173 -2.38 -5.73 -15.79
C GLN A 173 -3.08 -7.03 -16.17
N ASN A 174 -3.96 -7.51 -15.29
CA ASN A 174 -4.87 -8.61 -15.55
C ASN A 174 -6.22 -8.28 -14.89
N GLY A 175 -7.06 -7.52 -15.59
CA GLY A 175 -8.25 -6.84 -15.06
C GLY A 175 -7.94 -5.64 -14.15
N LYS A 176 -6.92 -5.77 -13.29
CA LYS A 176 -6.36 -4.71 -12.43
C LYS A 176 -4.86 -4.60 -12.63
N LEU A 177 -4.29 -3.43 -12.32
CA LEU A 177 -2.84 -3.24 -12.34
C LEU A 177 -2.17 -4.18 -11.33
N LEU A 178 -1.04 -4.74 -11.72
CA LEU A 178 -0.23 -5.66 -10.93
C LEU A 178 1.18 -5.08 -10.77
N PRO A 179 1.84 -5.30 -9.61
CA PRO A 179 3.27 -5.06 -9.49
C PRO A 179 4.03 -5.92 -10.52
N PRO A 180 5.04 -5.37 -11.22
CA PRO A 180 5.83 -6.13 -12.18
C PRO A 180 6.56 -7.27 -11.49
N ASN A 181 6.53 -8.43 -12.14
CA ASN A 181 7.27 -9.61 -11.78
C ASN A 181 7.84 -10.23 -13.07
N PRO A 182 9.10 -9.92 -13.43
CA PRO A 182 9.71 -10.49 -14.63
C PRO A 182 9.87 -12.00 -14.52
N VAL A 183 9.36 -12.74 -15.49
CA VAL A 183 9.47 -14.19 -15.58
C VAL A 183 10.22 -14.54 -16.85
N PHE A 184 11.41 -15.12 -16.69
CA PHE A 184 12.15 -15.74 -17.80
C PHE A 184 11.83 -17.22 -17.83
N TYR A 185 10.89 -17.59 -18.69
CA TYR A 185 10.33 -18.94 -18.69
C TYR A 185 11.24 -19.94 -19.38
N ASP A 186 12.09 -19.51 -20.32
CA ASP A 186 13.14 -20.35 -20.91
C ASP A 186 14.47 -19.59 -21.06
N ASN A 187 15.56 -20.34 -20.95
CA ASN A 187 16.93 -19.86 -21.14
C ASN A 187 17.64 -20.84 -22.09
N VAL A 188 17.59 -20.50 -23.37
CA VAL A 188 18.09 -21.34 -24.46
C VAL A 188 19.57 -21.06 -24.69
N PHE A 189 20.37 -22.12 -24.76
CA PHE A 189 21.77 -22.03 -25.13
C PHE A 189 21.98 -22.64 -26.52
N ILE A 190 22.47 -21.82 -27.44
CA ILE A 190 22.74 -22.13 -28.84
C ILE A 190 24.26 -22.31 -29.00
N PRO A 191 24.76 -23.54 -29.18
CA PRO A 191 26.19 -23.76 -29.37
C PRO A 191 26.65 -23.19 -30.71
N VAL A 192 27.66 -22.32 -30.67
CA VAL A 192 28.30 -21.73 -31.85
C VAL A 192 29.81 -21.81 -31.65
N SER A 193 30.48 -22.64 -32.45
CA SER A 193 31.92 -22.85 -32.32
C SER A 193 32.72 -21.65 -32.80
N GLY A 194 33.71 -21.22 -32.01
CA GLY A 194 34.59 -20.11 -32.37
C GLY A 194 33.88 -18.76 -32.39
N ILE A 195 32.84 -18.58 -31.56
CA ILE A 195 32.07 -17.35 -31.49
C ILE A 195 32.93 -16.15 -31.06
N ILE A 196 32.75 -15.04 -31.78
CA ILE A 196 33.45 -13.77 -31.60
C ILE A 196 32.50 -12.74 -31.02
N SER A 197 31.27 -12.68 -31.53
CA SER A 197 30.22 -11.79 -31.05
C SER A 197 28.83 -12.36 -31.32
N ALA A 198 27.85 -11.94 -30.54
CA ALA A 198 26.44 -12.10 -30.87
C ALA A 198 25.67 -10.81 -30.57
N SER A 199 24.58 -10.59 -31.31
CA SER A 199 23.67 -9.46 -31.12
C SER A 199 22.37 -9.71 -31.86
N ILE A 200 21.25 -9.27 -31.27
CA ILE A 200 20.01 -9.07 -32.02
C ILE A 200 20.24 -7.94 -33.02
N VAL A 201 19.85 -8.16 -34.28
CA VAL A 201 20.12 -7.29 -35.41
C VAL A 201 18.83 -6.87 -36.11
N VAL A 202 18.72 -5.57 -36.39
CA VAL A 202 17.75 -5.00 -37.32
C VAL A 202 18.52 -4.24 -38.38
N ALA A 203 18.30 -4.54 -39.65
CA ALA A 203 18.99 -3.91 -40.76
C ALA A 203 18.20 -4.06 -42.06
N ASN A 204 18.40 -3.13 -42.99
CA ASN A 204 17.76 -3.16 -44.31
C ASN A 204 18.46 -4.17 -45.23
N GLN A 205 18.43 -5.43 -44.83
CA GLN A 205 19.02 -6.58 -45.53
C GLN A 205 18.30 -7.87 -45.11
N THR A 206 18.59 -8.96 -45.81
CA THR A 206 18.10 -10.29 -45.48
C THR A 206 19.23 -11.19 -44.99
N THR A 207 18.89 -12.33 -44.40
CA THR A 207 19.82 -13.46 -44.30
C THR A 207 20.24 -13.93 -45.69
N PRO A 208 21.31 -14.74 -45.81
CA PRO A 208 21.84 -15.14 -47.12
C PRO A 208 20.80 -15.80 -48.03
N ASN A 209 20.71 -15.30 -49.27
CA ASN A 209 19.94 -15.90 -50.35
C ASN A 209 20.75 -17.02 -51.01
N ILE A 210 20.11 -18.14 -51.35
CA ILE A 210 20.78 -19.29 -51.98
C ILE A 210 19.98 -19.74 -53.20
N THR A 211 20.65 -19.87 -54.35
CA THR A 211 20.05 -20.42 -55.58
C THR A 211 20.54 -21.85 -55.81
N ILE A 212 19.61 -22.79 -55.93
CA ILE A 212 19.87 -24.21 -56.22
C ILE A 212 19.11 -24.57 -57.50
N GLY A 213 19.84 -24.76 -58.60
CA GLY A 213 19.23 -25.03 -59.90
C GLY A 213 18.35 -23.85 -60.37
N LEU A 214 17.05 -24.12 -60.56
CA LEU A 214 16.06 -23.12 -60.96
C LEU A 214 15.28 -22.50 -59.79
N THR A 215 15.65 -22.82 -58.55
CA THR A 215 14.95 -22.35 -57.34
C THR A 215 15.85 -21.44 -56.52
N THR A 216 15.35 -20.27 -56.14
CA THR A 216 16.04 -19.33 -55.24
C THR A 216 15.34 -19.30 -53.90
N TYR A 217 16.06 -19.67 -52.84
CA TYR A 217 15.71 -19.38 -51.47
C TYR A 217 16.01 -17.91 -51.18
N VAL A 218 14.98 -17.19 -50.75
CA VAL A 218 15.09 -15.82 -50.25
C VAL A 218 15.22 -15.90 -48.74
N GLY A 219 16.27 -15.30 -48.20
CA GLY A 219 16.51 -15.21 -46.77
C GLY A 219 15.49 -14.33 -46.06
N ASN A 220 15.46 -14.46 -44.75
CA ASN A 220 14.55 -13.73 -43.88
C ASN A 220 15.04 -12.29 -43.70
N TYR A 221 14.13 -11.34 -43.53
CA TYR A 221 14.50 -9.95 -43.25
C TYR A 221 15.22 -9.84 -41.90
N LEU A 222 16.21 -8.97 -41.78
CA LEU A 222 16.80 -8.65 -40.48
C LEU A 222 15.93 -7.60 -39.80
N ASP A 223 14.86 -8.06 -39.16
CA ASP A 223 13.85 -7.20 -38.56
C ASP A 223 13.58 -7.53 -37.09
N ALA A 224 12.78 -6.64 -36.48
CA ALA A 224 12.10 -6.91 -35.23
C ALA A 224 10.60 -6.65 -35.45
N GLU A 225 9.77 -7.58 -35.00
CA GLU A 225 8.32 -7.56 -35.22
C GLU A 225 7.59 -7.75 -33.88
N LEU A 226 6.51 -7.02 -33.67
CA LEU A 226 5.49 -7.27 -32.66
C LEU A 226 4.13 -7.27 -33.35
N VAL A 227 3.66 -8.46 -33.74
CA VAL A 227 2.56 -8.62 -34.69
C VAL A 227 1.53 -9.64 -34.23
N TRP A 228 0.28 -9.39 -34.59
CA TRP A 228 -0.83 -10.32 -34.40
C TRP A 228 -0.91 -11.30 -35.58
N GLY A 229 -1.08 -12.59 -35.27
CA GLY A 229 -1.22 -13.66 -36.25
C GLY A 229 -2.21 -14.74 -35.81
N GLY A 230 -2.30 -15.81 -36.62
CA GLY A 230 -2.94 -17.06 -36.25
C GLY A 230 -2.23 -17.75 -35.08
N PHE A 231 -2.86 -18.78 -34.53
CA PHE A 231 -2.37 -19.46 -33.33
C PHE A 231 -1.06 -20.22 -33.56
N SER A 232 -0.99 -21.06 -34.61
CA SER A 232 0.23 -21.76 -35.02
C SER A 232 0.03 -22.48 -36.36
N ASN A 233 1.04 -23.22 -36.83
CA ASN A 233 0.99 -24.06 -38.03
C ASN A 233 0.62 -23.28 -39.31
N GLY A 234 1.05 -22.02 -39.43
CA GLY A 234 0.72 -21.17 -40.57
C GLY A 234 -0.74 -20.75 -40.64
N GLU A 235 -1.46 -20.77 -39.52
CA GLU A 235 -2.85 -20.35 -39.46
C GLU A 235 -3.01 -18.88 -39.90
N ILE A 236 -4.04 -18.65 -40.73
CA ILE A 236 -4.57 -17.31 -41.00
C ILE A 236 -5.87 -17.14 -40.21
N THR A 237 -5.85 -16.30 -39.16
CA THR A 237 -7.03 -16.07 -38.30
C THR A 237 -7.71 -14.74 -38.61
N THR A 238 -9.03 -14.68 -38.40
CA THR A 238 -9.81 -13.44 -38.54
C THR A 238 -10.13 -12.85 -37.18
N PHE A 239 -9.75 -11.60 -36.96
CA PHE A 239 -10.09 -10.90 -35.72
C PHE A 239 -11.50 -10.33 -35.80
N ILE A 240 -12.40 -10.82 -34.94
CA ILE A 240 -13.78 -10.35 -34.79
C ILE A 240 -13.83 -9.14 -33.86
N LYS A 241 -12.99 -9.14 -32.83
CA LYS A 241 -12.79 -8.00 -31.92
C LYS A 241 -11.30 -7.78 -31.71
N MET A 242 -10.88 -6.53 -31.82
CA MET A 242 -9.51 -6.11 -31.52
C MET A 242 -9.53 -4.66 -31.05
N SER A 243 -8.89 -4.42 -29.92
CA SER A 243 -8.43 -3.12 -29.48
C SER A 243 -7.19 -3.35 -28.64
N SER A 244 -6.01 -3.06 -29.21
CA SER A 244 -4.74 -3.15 -28.50
C SER A 244 -3.80 -2.01 -28.83
N LEU A 245 -2.96 -1.64 -27.86
CA LEU A 245 -1.84 -0.72 -28.03
C LEU A 245 -0.56 -1.53 -28.04
N LEU A 246 0.33 -1.27 -29.00
CA LEU A 246 1.62 -1.92 -29.18
C LEU A 246 2.75 -0.91 -29.13
N ALA A 247 3.88 -1.33 -28.57
CA ALA A 247 5.14 -0.60 -28.67
C ALA A 247 6.33 -1.56 -28.69
N LEU A 248 7.40 -1.16 -29.38
CA LEU A 248 8.58 -2.00 -29.60
C LEU A 248 9.84 -1.18 -29.29
N TYR A 249 10.71 -1.75 -28.46
CA TYR A 249 11.90 -1.10 -27.93
C TYR A 249 13.11 -2.00 -28.04
N TYR A 250 14.29 -1.39 -28.09
CA TYR A 250 15.56 -2.07 -27.95
C TYR A 250 16.41 -1.42 -26.87
N MET A 251 17.37 -2.19 -26.33
CA MET A 251 18.32 -1.67 -25.35
C MET A 251 19.45 -0.94 -26.06
N LYS A 252 19.65 0.33 -25.70
CA LYS A 252 20.75 1.18 -26.17
C LYS A 252 21.38 1.90 -24.99
N ASP A 253 22.67 1.67 -24.76
CA ASP A 253 23.44 2.34 -23.71
C ASP A 253 22.77 2.26 -22.31
N GLY A 254 22.19 1.11 -21.98
CA GLY A 254 21.50 0.85 -20.71
C GLY A 254 20.09 1.46 -20.59
N ASN A 255 19.52 1.97 -21.68
CA ASN A 255 18.17 2.54 -21.73
C ASN A 255 17.31 1.85 -22.80
N TRP A 256 16.03 1.69 -22.50
CA TRP A 256 15.04 1.28 -23.50
C TRP A 256 14.68 2.45 -24.39
N VAL A 257 14.92 2.30 -25.69
CA VAL A 257 14.61 3.30 -26.70
C VAL A 257 13.66 2.71 -27.74
N PRO A 258 12.65 3.46 -28.22
CA PRO A 258 11.77 2.97 -29.26
C PRO A 258 12.53 2.89 -30.59
N PHE A 259 12.13 1.95 -31.45
CA PHE A 259 12.48 2.03 -32.86
C PHE A 259 11.74 3.21 -33.49
N SER A 260 12.43 4.07 -34.24
CA SER A 260 11.83 5.33 -34.73
C SER A 260 10.95 5.15 -35.96
N GLU A 261 11.21 4.12 -36.77
CA GLU A 261 10.47 3.84 -38.00
C GLU A 261 9.79 2.48 -37.91
N VAL A 262 8.47 2.46 -38.05
CA VAL A 262 7.67 1.23 -37.92
C VAL A 262 6.70 1.07 -39.08
N TYR A 263 6.47 -0.18 -39.47
CA TYR A 263 5.55 -0.60 -40.52
C TYR A 263 4.40 -1.40 -39.91
N THR A 264 3.28 -1.53 -40.63
CA THR A 264 2.03 -2.13 -40.11
C THR A 264 1.93 -3.65 -40.22
N TYR A 265 2.99 -4.33 -40.67
CA TYR A 265 2.96 -5.76 -41.05
C TYR A 265 4.27 -6.49 -40.74
N GLY A 266 4.22 -7.79 -40.47
CA GLY A 266 5.41 -8.65 -40.41
C GLY A 266 5.67 -9.41 -41.72
N LEU A 267 6.91 -9.83 -41.94
CA LEU A 267 7.38 -10.57 -43.11
C LEU A 267 7.99 -11.93 -42.75
N ASN A 268 8.47 -12.13 -41.53
CA ASN A 268 9.19 -13.35 -41.14
C ASN A 268 8.31 -14.41 -40.46
N THR A 269 7.06 -14.07 -40.13
CA THR A 269 6.11 -14.96 -39.47
C THR A 269 5.37 -15.85 -40.49
N ALA A 270 5.14 -17.12 -40.16
CA ALA A 270 4.37 -18.04 -40.99
C ALA A 270 2.85 -17.84 -40.87
N GLU A 271 2.36 -17.49 -39.68
CA GLU A 271 0.96 -17.18 -39.40
C GLU A 271 0.56 -15.77 -39.87
N SER A 272 -0.71 -15.58 -40.22
CA SER A 272 -1.23 -14.28 -40.68
C SER A 272 -2.53 -13.88 -40.01
N SER A 273 -2.90 -12.61 -40.22
CA SER A 273 -4.10 -12.01 -39.63
C SER A 273 -4.96 -11.31 -40.68
N THR A 274 -6.27 -11.37 -40.50
CA THR A 274 -7.21 -10.59 -41.31
C THR A 274 -8.11 -9.72 -40.44
N ASN A 275 -8.66 -8.69 -41.07
CA ASN A 275 -9.54 -7.70 -40.43
C ASN A 275 -8.86 -6.91 -39.30
N LEU A 276 -7.57 -6.56 -39.47
CA LEU A 276 -6.83 -5.68 -38.57
C LEU A 276 -6.35 -4.44 -39.30
N HIS A 277 -6.35 -3.30 -38.61
CA HIS A 277 -5.84 -2.01 -39.09
C HIS A 277 -5.03 -1.34 -37.97
N VAL A 278 -3.95 -0.65 -38.32
CA VAL A 278 -3.01 -0.06 -37.37
C VAL A 278 -2.93 1.46 -37.59
N THR A 279 -3.02 2.23 -36.51
CA THR A 279 -2.88 3.69 -36.49
C THR A 279 -1.98 4.13 -35.34
N ILE A 280 -1.64 5.42 -35.24
CA ILE A 280 -0.94 5.97 -34.07
C ILE A 280 -1.96 6.52 -33.08
N TYR A 281 -1.88 6.08 -31.82
CA TYR A 281 -2.72 6.58 -30.74
C TYR A 281 -2.20 7.91 -30.17
N LYS A 282 -3.02 8.57 -29.33
CA LYS A 282 -2.68 9.89 -28.76
C LYS A 282 -1.41 9.89 -27.91
N ASN A 283 -1.04 8.75 -27.33
CA ASN A 283 0.17 8.58 -26.54
C ASN A 283 1.39 8.10 -27.35
N GLY A 284 1.26 8.00 -28.68
CA GLY A 284 2.32 7.58 -29.59
C GLY A 284 2.40 6.07 -29.84
N ASP A 285 1.65 5.26 -29.10
CA ASP A 285 1.61 3.80 -29.28
C ASP A 285 0.92 3.43 -30.60
N ALA A 286 1.26 2.28 -31.17
CA ALA A 286 0.55 1.74 -32.32
C ALA A 286 -0.78 1.12 -31.87
N TYR A 287 -1.89 1.65 -32.36
CA TYR A 287 -3.23 1.20 -32.03
C TYR A 287 -3.76 0.26 -33.09
N VAL A 288 -3.97 -1.00 -32.70
CA VAL A 288 -4.54 -2.05 -33.55
C VAL A 288 -6.02 -2.17 -33.27
N THR A 289 -6.84 -2.08 -34.32
CA THR A 289 -8.29 -2.26 -34.28
C THR A 289 -8.76 -3.18 -35.38
N ILE A 290 -10.02 -3.60 -35.33
CA ILE A 290 -10.65 -4.22 -36.49
C ILE A 290 -10.68 -3.24 -37.67
N GLY A 291 -10.44 -3.75 -38.88
CA GLY A 291 -10.48 -2.93 -40.09
C GLY A 291 -9.75 -3.54 -41.27
N LYS A 292 -9.82 -2.87 -42.42
CA LYS A 292 -9.06 -3.27 -43.61
C LYS A 292 -7.56 -3.03 -43.34
N PRO A 293 -6.70 -4.04 -43.54
CA PRO A 293 -5.26 -3.85 -43.43
C PRO A 293 -4.75 -2.80 -44.42
N ASP A 294 -3.82 -1.98 -43.95
CA ASP A 294 -3.10 -1.00 -44.75
C ASP A 294 -1.59 -1.26 -44.57
N TYR A 295 -1.05 -2.15 -45.40
CA TYR A 295 0.34 -2.60 -45.30
C TYR A 295 1.28 -1.53 -45.85
N GLY A 296 2.10 -0.96 -44.98
CA GLY A 296 3.03 0.09 -45.36
C GLY A 296 3.75 0.67 -44.16
N LEU A 297 4.43 1.78 -44.41
CA LEU A 297 5.03 2.60 -43.37
C LEU A 297 3.91 3.20 -42.51
N LEU A 298 3.94 2.96 -41.20
CA LEU A 298 3.02 3.59 -40.26
C LEU A 298 3.52 4.99 -39.89
N THR A 299 4.80 5.11 -39.52
CA THR A 299 5.45 6.38 -39.18
C THR A 299 6.97 6.23 -39.14
N SER A 300 7.69 7.32 -39.43
CA SER A 300 9.14 7.46 -39.25
C SER A 300 9.52 8.24 -37.97
N ASN A 301 8.53 8.56 -37.14
CA ASN A 301 8.69 9.21 -35.84
C ASN A 301 7.86 8.49 -34.76
N PHE A 302 8.07 7.18 -34.64
CA PHE A 302 7.44 6.36 -33.62
C PHE A 302 8.00 6.71 -32.25
N ASN A 303 7.14 7.25 -31.40
CA ASN A 303 7.50 7.70 -30.06
C ASN A 303 6.42 7.26 -29.06
N PRO A 304 6.28 5.94 -28.85
CA PRO A 304 5.32 5.38 -27.93
C PRO A 304 5.61 5.82 -26.49
N SER A 305 4.56 5.85 -25.69
CA SER A 305 4.71 6.09 -24.26
C SER A 305 5.25 4.82 -23.62
N ILE A 306 6.43 4.87 -23.01
CA ILE A 306 6.95 3.77 -22.22
C ILE A 306 6.03 3.61 -20.99
N PRO A 307 5.32 2.49 -20.81
CA PRO A 307 4.76 2.18 -19.50
C PRO A 307 5.93 2.09 -18.51
N GLY A 308 5.79 2.75 -17.37
CA GLY A 308 6.86 2.86 -16.39
C GLY A 308 7.29 1.48 -15.91
N PHE A 309 8.56 1.33 -15.57
CA PHE A 309 9.08 0.08 -15.01
C PHE A 309 8.98 0.03 -13.48
N LEU A 310 8.73 1.17 -12.85
CA LEU A 310 8.54 1.29 -11.41
C LEU A 310 7.04 1.26 -11.09
N PHE A 311 6.61 0.25 -10.35
CA PHE A 311 5.29 0.22 -9.74
C PHE A 311 5.35 0.82 -8.34
N LEU A 312 4.53 1.84 -8.11
CA LEU A 312 4.45 2.56 -6.86
C LEU A 312 3.11 2.28 -6.20
N ASN A 313 3.18 1.81 -4.95
CA ASN A 313 2.02 1.64 -4.08
C ASN A 313 2.23 2.48 -2.82
N ILE A 314 1.36 3.45 -2.58
CA ILE A 314 1.37 4.28 -1.38
C ILE A 314 0.04 4.08 -0.66
N SER A 315 0.11 3.68 0.61
CA SER A 315 -1.05 3.60 1.49
C SER A 315 -0.81 4.43 2.73
N SER A 316 -1.58 5.49 2.91
CA SER A 316 -1.48 6.37 4.06
C SER A 316 -2.81 6.48 4.77
N LYS A 317 -2.76 6.63 6.09
CA LYS A 317 -3.96 6.95 6.91
C LYS A 317 -4.26 8.45 6.95
N ILE A 318 -3.32 9.25 6.48
CA ILE A 318 -3.39 10.72 6.40
C ILE A 318 -3.22 11.10 4.93
N PRO A 319 -4.01 12.04 4.40
CA PRO A 319 -3.87 12.42 3.01
C PRO A 319 -2.48 13.00 2.75
N PHE A 320 -1.97 12.76 1.56
CA PHE A 320 -0.68 13.26 1.08
C PHE A 320 -0.86 13.91 -0.29
N ILE A 321 0.14 14.69 -0.69
CA ILE A 321 0.13 15.36 -1.99
C ILE A 321 0.99 14.55 -2.96
N ILE A 322 0.41 14.21 -4.10
CA ILE A 322 1.10 13.61 -5.24
C ILE A 322 0.88 14.48 -6.47
N ASN A 323 1.97 14.97 -7.07
CA ASN A 323 1.93 15.87 -8.23
C ASN A 323 1.00 17.09 -8.07
N GLY A 324 0.84 17.58 -6.83
CA GLY A 324 -0.05 18.71 -6.50
C GLY A 324 -1.48 18.33 -6.13
N SER A 325 -1.88 17.06 -6.28
CA SER A 325 -3.21 16.56 -5.92
C SER A 325 -3.19 15.87 -4.56
N LEU A 326 -4.23 16.11 -3.74
CA LEU A 326 -4.42 15.48 -2.44
C LEU A 326 -5.06 14.09 -2.60
N THR A 327 -4.52 13.07 -1.94
CA THR A 327 -5.06 11.70 -1.94
C THR A 327 -4.63 10.92 -0.69
N ASP A 328 -5.33 9.84 -0.34
CA ASP A 328 -4.95 8.92 0.76
C ASP A 328 -4.21 7.68 0.27
N ASN A 329 -4.29 7.40 -1.03
CA ASN A 329 -3.61 6.27 -1.66
C ASN A 329 -3.17 6.59 -3.08
N PHE A 330 -2.18 5.84 -3.54
CA PHE A 330 -1.76 5.83 -4.93
C PHE A 330 -1.33 4.42 -5.32
N THR A 331 -1.79 3.95 -6.48
CA THR A 331 -1.30 2.71 -7.07
C THR A 331 -1.17 2.92 -8.57
N GLY A 332 0.04 2.73 -9.09
CA GLY A 332 0.28 2.89 -10.52
C GLY A 332 1.75 2.80 -10.91
N TYR A 333 1.98 2.73 -12.22
CA TYR A 333 3.31 2.79 -12.80
C TYR A 333 3.80 4.24 -12.91
N VAL A 334 5.09 4.43 -12.63
CA VAL A 334 5.76 5.73 -12.64
C VAL A 334 6.42 5.93 -14.01
N ASN A 335 5.77 6.71 -14.87
CA ASN A 335 6.24 6.98 -16.24
C ASN A 335 7.00 8.32 -16.34
N SER A 336 6.91 9.16 -15.31
CA SER A 336 7.57 10.45 -15.20
C SER A 336 7.85 10.78 -13.74
N LEU A 337 8.63 11.82 -13.48
CA LEU A 337 8.96 12.27 -12.12
C LEU A 337 7.68 12.51 -11.30
N ILE A 338 7.55 11.80 -10.17
CA ILE A 338 6.51 12.05 -9.18
C ILE A 338 7.07 12.95 -8.08
N ARG A 339 6.34 14.03 -7.78
CA ARG A 339 6.55 14.88 -6.59
C ARG A 339 5.63 14.41 -5.49
N LEU A 340 6.21 13.98 -4.38
CA LEU A 340 5.53 13.42 -3.23
C LEU A 340 5.74 14.32 -2.01
N ARG A 341 4.68 14.60 -1.27
CA ARG A 341 4.76 15.32 0.00
C ARG A 341 3.80 14.73 1.02
N PHE A 342 4.35 14.18 2.09
CA PHE A 342 3.61 13.85 3.30
C PHE A 342 3.57 15.08 4.22
N TYR A 343 2.52 15.18 5.03
CA TYR A 343 2.44 16.24 6.03
C TYR A 343 3.21 15.83 7.29
N ASP A 344 4.16 16.67 7.71
CA ASP A 344 4.91 16.46 8.96
C ASP A 344 4.02 16.59 10.19
N ASN A 345 3.06 17.53 10.12
CA ASN A 345 2.01 17.74 11.12
C ASN A 345 0.69 17.95 10.39
N TYR A 346 -0.26 17.06 10.64
CA TYR A 346 -1.59 17.09 10.04
C TYR A 346 -2.67 17.17 11.11
N SER A 347 -3.41 18.29 11.13
CA SER A 347 -4.58 18.46 11.98
C SER A 347 -5.74 17.66 11.41
N ILE A 348 -6.15 16.60 12.09
CA ILE A 348 -7.29 15.76 11.68
C ILE A 348 -8.59 16.48 12.02
N ASN A 349 -8.66 17.07 13.22
CA ASN A 349 -9.75 17.93 13.69
C ASN A 349 -9.27 18.80 14.86
N SER A 350 -10.17 19.51 15.55
CA SER A 350 -9.83 20.39 16.69
C SER A 350 -9.32 19.67 17.94
N THR A 351 -9.34 18.33 17.96
CA THR A 351 -9.01 17.48 19.11
C THR A 351 -8.02 16.36 18.80
N SER A 352 -7.56 16.24 17.55
CA SER A 352 -6.55 15.27 17.15
C SER A 352 -5.66 15.77 16.02
N PHE A 353 -4.38 15.41 16.07
CA PHE A 353 -3.43 15.62 14.99
C PHE A 353 -2.48 14.43 14.86
N ALA A 354 -1.84 14.31 13.71
CA ALA A 354 -0.87 13.26 13.41
C ALA A 354 0.49 13.90 13.08
N LEU A 355 1.57 13.36 13.67
CA LEU A 355 2.94 13.72 13.34
C LEU A 355 3.58 12.60 12.53
N LEU A 356 4.23 12.96 11.43
CA LEU A 356 4.96 12.02 10.59
C LEU A 356 6.18 11.48 11.34
N ASN A 357 6.34 10.16 11.33
CA ASN A 357 7.51 9.49 11.87
C ASN A 357 8.41 9.03 10.73
N GLY A 358 9.67 9.49 10.74
CA GLY A 358 10.68 9.16 9.74
C GLY A 358 10.74 10.14 8.57
N SER A 359 11.56 9.79 7.58
CA SER A 359 11.78 10.58 6.37
C SER A 359 11.44 9.75 5.15
N TYR A 360 10.68 10.32 4.23
CA TYR A 360 10.18 9.66 3.02
C TYR A 360 10.66 10.42 1.78
N PRO A 361 10.83 9.75 0.63
CA PRO A 361 11.28 10.40 -0.59
C PRO A 361 10.28 11.47 -1.02
N SER A 362 10.79 12.66 -1.36
CA SER A 362 9.98 13.74 -1.93
C SER A 362 9.89 13.69 -3.46
N LEU A 363 10.80 12.93 -4.08
CA LEU A 363 10.88 12.73 -5.52
C LEU A 363 11.00 11.24 -5.81
N ILE A 364 10.20 10.75 -6.74
CA ILE A 364 10.26 9.37 -7.22
C ILE A 364 10.49 9.42 -8.74
N TYR A 365 11.63 8.91 -9.17
CA TYR A 365 12.03 8.87 -10.57
C TYR A 365 11.58 7.55 -11.21
N PRO A 366 11.22 7.56 -12.51
CA PRO A 366 11.05 6.33 -13.27
C PRO A 366 12.37 5.53 -13.27
N THR A 367 12.27 4.21 -13.39
CA THR A 367 13.43 3.31 -13.52
C THR A 367 13.53 2.79 -14.94
N ASN A 368 14.71 2.32 -15.34
CA ASN A 368 14.95 1.65 -16.63
C ASN A 368 14.75 0.13 -16.56
N TRP A 369 14.49 -0.42 -15.36
CA TRP A 369 14.19 -1.83 -15.14
C TRP A 369 13.09 -1.99 -14.10
N PHE A 370 12.41 -3.14 -14.13
CA PHE A 370 11.25 -3.46 -13.31
C PHE A 370 11.56 -3.37 -11.81
N LYS A 371 10.77 -2.57 -11.08
CA LYS A 371 10.94 -2.37 -9.64
C LYS A 371 9.59 -2.16 -8.95
N ASN A 372 9.48 -2.71 -7.75
CA ASN A 372 8.35 -2.49 -6.84
C ASN A 372 8.78 -1.55 -5.71
N LEU A 373 8.01 -0.48 -5.50
CA LEU A 373 8.19 0.44 -4.37
C LEU A 373 6.88 0.57 -3.61
N THR A 374 6.91 0.21 -2.33
CA THR A 374 5.78 0.40 -1.42
C THR A 374 6.17 1.42 -0.35
N ILE A 375 5.31 2.42 -0.13
CA ILE A 375 5.51 3.47 0.88
C ILE A 375 4.29 3.49 1.80
N ASN A 376 4.53 3.21 3.08
CA ASN A 376 3.52 3.26 4.13
C ASN A 376 3.99 4.27 5.17
N PRO A 377 3.62 5.57 5.07
CA PRO A 377 4.05 6.57 6.03
C PRO A 377 3.49 6.25 7.43
N GLU A 378 4.40 6.24 8.40
CA GLU A 378 4.07 6.05 9.80
C GLU A 378 3.74 7.38 10.47
N TYR A 379 2.68 7.37 11.27
CA TYR A 379 2.21 8.55 11.98
C TYR A 379 2.02 8.26 13.46
N ALA A 380 2.50 9.17 14.31
CA ALA A 380 2.15 9.23 15.73
C ALA A 380 0.93 10.13 15.91
N TYR A 381 -0.16 9.57 16.42
CA TYR A 381 -1.40 10.32 16.67
C TYR A 381 -1.36 10.95 18.06
N TYR A 382 -1.82 12.18 18.15
CA TYR A 382 -1.97 12.93 19.39
C TYR A 382 -3.43 13.28 19.61
N TYR A 383 -3.87 13.17 20.86
CA TYR A 383 -5.23 13.46 21.28
C TYR A 383 -5.25 14.54 22.35
N LEU A 384 -6.23 15.43 22.25
CA LEU A 384 -6.45 16.48 23.22
C LEU A 384 -7.12 15.89 24.47
N ILE A 385 -6.45 16.04 25.60
CA ILE A 385 -6.95 15.71 26.93
C ILE A 385 -7.34 16.99 27.64
N ARG A 386 -8.64 17.14 27.90
CA ARG A 386 -9.16 18.26 28.67
C ARG A 386 -9.30 17.85 30.13
N VAL A 387 -8.86 18.73 31.03
CA VAL A 387 -8.96 18.50 32.47
C VAL A 387 -9.83 19.59 33.07
N ASN A 388 -10.97 19.18 33.60
CA ASN A 388 -11.86 20.03 34.37
C ASN A 388 -11.69 19.71 35.85
N SER A 389 -10.99 20.58 36.56
CA SER A 389 -10.70 20.42 37.98
C SER A 389 -10.67 21.77 38.68
N PRO A 390 -11.24 21.87 39.90
CA PRO A 390 -11.12 23.06 40.73
C PRO A 390 -9.74 23.20 41.40
N ILE A 391 -8.87 22.19 41.31
CA ILE A 391 -7.52 22.19 41.89
C ILE A 391 -6.47 21.76 40.85
N PRO A 392 -5.17 22.03 41.07
CA PRO A 392 -4.12 21.50 40.21
C PRO A 392 -4.17 19.96 40.12
N VAL A 393 -4.03 19.41 38.92
CA VAL A 393 -4.02 17.94 38.73
C VAL A 393 -2.60 17.47 38.49
N ILE A 394 -2.16 16.49 39.30
CA ILE A 394 -0.87 15.83 39.15
C ILE A 394 -1.13 14.40 38.69
N ALA A 395 -0.41 13.96 37.68
CA ALA A 395 -0.52 12.62 37.13
C ALA A 395 0.85 12.03 36.81
N ASN A 396 0.94 10.71 36.82
CA ASN A 396 2.04 10.00 36.21
C ASN A 396 1.65 9.66 34.76
N VAL A 397 2.36 10.23 33.79
CA VAL A 397 2.17 9.98 32.35
C VAL A 397 3.37 9.20 31.83
N ASN A 398 3.15 7.96 31.39
CA ASN A 398 4.19 7.04 30.90
C ASN A 398 5.40 6.90 31.85
N GLY A 399 5.16 6.87 33.17
CA GLY A 399 6.20 6.74 34.19
C GLY A 399 6.71 8.06 34.76
N LYS A 400 6.44 9.20 34.11
CA LYS A 400 6.92 10.52 34.52
C LYS A 400 5.83 11.32 35.26
N LEU A 401 6.18 11.86 36.42
CA LEU A 401 5.32 12.77 37.17
C LEU A 401 5.18 14.12 36.42
N VAL A 402 3.95 14.52 36.11
CA VAL A 402 3.63 15.75 35.40
C VAL A 402 2.42 16.45 36.01
N ARG A 403 2.36 17.77 35.86
CA ARG A 403 1.17 18.57 36.17
C ARG A 403 0.34 18.73 34.88
N LEU A 404 -0.92 18.36 34.94
CA LEU A 404 -1.84 18.51 33.80
C LEU A 404 -2.45 19.91 33.81
N ASN A 405 -2.43 20.57 32.66
CA ASN A 405 -3.14 21.82 32.41
C ASN A 405 -4.61 21.56 32.04
N SER A 406 -5.39 22.61 31.77
CA SER A 406 -6.77 22.46 31.28
C SER A 406 -6.85 21.75 29.93
N SER A 407 -5.80 21.86 29.11
CA SER A 407 -5.66 21.23 27.80
C SER A 407 -4.25 20.65 27.66
N ASN A 408 -4.13 19.37 27.33
CA ASN A 408 -2.86 18.68 27.16
C ASN A 408 -2.92 17.80 25.92
N TRP A 409 -1.88 17.81 25.09
CA TRP A 409 -1.76 16.91 23.95
C TRP A 409 -0.89 15.73 24.32
N LEU A 410 -1.45 14.53 24.22
CA LEU A 410 -0.73 13.29 24.54
C LEU A 410 -0.78 12.33 23.36
N VAL A 411 0.33 11.63 23.15
CA VAL A 411 0.44 10.61 22.11
C VAL A 411 -0.49 9.43 22.41
N GLN A 412 -1.11 8.88 21.37
CA GLN A 412 -1.92 7.66 21.43
C GLN A 412 -1.15 6.54 22.15
N GLY A 413 -1.86 5.81 23.00
CA GLY A 413 -1.33 4.74 23.82
C GLY A 413 -0.73 5.20 25.14
N SER A 414 -0.59 6.51 25.39
CA SER A 414 -0.08 7.02 26.67
C SER A 414 -0.92 6.55 27.85
N LEU A 415 -0.27 6.07 28.91
CA LEU A 415 -0.89 5.70 30.17
C LEU A 415 -0.85 6.89 31.13
N ILE A 416 -2.02 7.34 31.57
CA ILE A 416 -2.17 8.39 32.58
C ILE A 416 -2.65 7.75 33.88
N ARG A 417 -1.97 8.04 35.00
CA ARG A 417 -2.42 7.70 36.36
C ARG A 417 -2.52 8.97 37.19
N ILE A 418 -3.75 9.39 37.48
CA ILE A 418 -4.02 10.60 38.27
C ILE A 418 -3.75 10.30 39.73
N ILE A 419 -3.02 11.20 40.39
CA ILE A 419 -2.65 11.03 41.79
C ILE A 419 -3.77 11.61 42.66
N ASN A 420 -4.34 10.77 43.53
CA ASN A 420 -5.26 11.22 44.55
C ASN A 420 -4.47 11.83 45.71
N TYR A 421 -4.45 13.16 45.79
CA TYR A 421 -3.78 13.90 46.85
C TYR A 421 -4.74 14.90 47.49
N THR A 422 -4.40 15.34 48.71
CA THR A 422 -5.13 16.41 49.40
C THR A 422 -4.47 17.75 49.08
N TYR A 423 -5.23 18.68 48.51
CA TYR A 423 -4.77 20.03 48.22
C TYR A 423 -5.05 20.96 49.40
N TYR A 424 -4.00 21.47 50.05
CA TYR A 424 -4.15 22.40 51.17
C TYR A 424 -4.17 23.83 50.63
N ASN A 425 -5.31 24.53 50.76
CA ASN A 425 -5.41 25.94 50.40
C ASN A 425 -4.70 26.81 51.46
N ASN A 426 -4.82 26.41 52.73
CA ASN A 426 -4.09 26.95 53.88
C ASN A 426 -4.12 25.95 55.05
N SER A 427 -3.64 26.33 56.23
CA SER A 427 -3.59 25.45 57.41
C SER A 427 -4.96 25.01 57.96
N ASN A 428 -6.04 25.66 57.53
CA ASN A 428 -7.40 25.47 58.04
C ASN A 428 -8.42 25.09 56.95
N GLU A 429 -8.00 25.01 55.69
CA GLU A 429 -8.84 24.65 54.54
C GLU A 429 -8.07 23.69 53.62
N ARG A 430 -8.69 22.56 53.32
CA ARG A 430 -8.17 21.57 52.36
C ARG A 430 -9.25 21.12 51.39
N ILE A 431 -8.85 20.67 50.22
CA ILE A 431 -9.72 20.13 49.19
C ILE A 431 -9.27 18.69 48.93
N ILE A 432 -10.21 17.75 49.03
CA ILE A 432 -9.97 16.33 48.78
C ILE A 432 -10.63 15.91 47.46
N ILE A 433 -9.97 15.04 46.71
CA ILE A 433 -10.55 14.43 45.52
C ILE A 433 -11.47 13.30 45.96
N VAL A 434 -12.73 13.35 45.55
CA VAL A 434 -13.74 12.33 45.89
C VAL A 434 -14.01 11.37 44.74
N SER A 435 -13.90 11.84 43.50
CA SER A 435 -14.02 10.98 42.33
C SER A 435 -13.27 11.56 41.14
N ILE A 436 -12.88 10.65 40.25
CA ILE A 436 -12.16 10.93 39.02
C ILE A 436 -12.89 10.18 37.91
N TYR A 437 -13.43 10.91 36.94
CA TYR A 437 -14.08 10.35 35.77
C TYR A 437 -13.24 10.64 34.51
N PRO A 438 -13.03 9.68 33.60
CA PRO A 438 -13.63 8.34 33.58
C PRO A 438 -12.95 7.31 34.52
N SER A 439 -11.68 7.50 34.85
CA SER A 439 -10.93 6.57 35.72
C SER A 439 -9.69 7.26 36.29
N THR A 440 -9.18 6.74 37.42
CA THR A 440 -7.88 7.13 38.00
C THR A 440 -6.70 6.70 37.13
N SER A 441 -6.87 5.65 36.33
CA SER A 441 -5.87 5.14 35.38
C SER A 441 -6.53 4.90 34.03
N LEU A 442 -6.04 5.57 32.98
CA LEU A 442 -6.57 5.46 31.63
C LEU A 442 -5.45 5.38 30.59
N LYS A 443 -5.70 4.60 29.53
CA LYS A 443 -4.86 4.56 28.33
C LYS A 443 -5.51 5.44 27.27
N ILE A 444 -4.76 6.41 26.75
CA ILE A 444 -5.29 7.38 25.77
C ILE A 444 -5.40 6.72 24.40
N MET A 445 -6.63 6.51 23.94
CA MET A 445 -6.92 5.99 22.60
C MET A 445 -7.70 6.99 21.74
N GLU A 446 -8.22 8.05 22.35
CA GLU A 446 -9.07 9.07 21.73
C GLU A 446 -9.07 10.36 22.59
N PRO A 447 -9.59 11.49 22.08
CA PRO A 447 -9.76 12.71 22.88
C PRO A 447 -10.60 12.43 24.13
N THR A 448 -10.11 12.87 25.29
CA THR A 448 -10.74 12.52 26.57
C THR A 448 -10.96 13.76 27.43
N LEU A 449 -12.13 13.87 28.06
CA LEU A 449 -12.41 14.82 29.12
C LEU A 449 -12.27 14.13 30.49
N ILE A 450 -11.36 14.64 31.32
CA ILE A 450 -11.15 14.20 32.69
C ILE A 450 -11.85 15.20 33.62
N ASN A 451 -12.82 14.70 34.39
CA ASN A 451 -13.50 15.48 35.41
C ASN A 451 -13.02 15.04 36.80
N ILE A 452 -12.55 16.01 37.60
CA ILE A 452 -12.15 15.79 38.99
C ILE A 452 -13.20 16.41 39.90
N THR A 453 -13.93 15.57 40.63
CA THR A 453 -14.86 16.04 41.65
C THR A 453 -14.14 16.12 42.98
N THR A 454 -14.30 17.25 43.67
CA THR A 454 -13.65 17.50 44.95
C THR A 454 -14.64 17.95 46.00
N ILE A 455 -14.30 17.73 47.27
CA ILE A 455 -15.01 18.32 48.42
C ILE A 455 -14.03 19.21 49.20
N THR A 456 -14.45 20.43 49.51
CA THR A 456 -13.75 21.32 50.44
C THR A 456 -14.03 20.87 51.87
N GLN A 457 -12.98 20.79 52.69
CA GLN A 457 -13.05 20.51 54.12
C GLN A 457 -12.43 21.65 54.92
N TYR A 458 -13.07 22.00 56.03
CA TYR A 458 -12.57 22.99 56.96
C TYR A 458 -12.10 22.32 58.25
N ARG A 459 -11.06 22.90 58.86
CA ARG A 459 -10.54 22.45 60.13
C ARG A 459 -11.46 22.91 61.25
N VAL A 460 -12.01 21.97 62.00
CA VAL A 460 -12.77 22.20 63.23
C VAL A 460 -11.88 21.85 64.41
N ASN A 461 -11.59 22.85 65.23
CA ASN A 461 -10.70 22.73 66.37
C ASN A 461 -11.44 23.21 67.62
N VAL A 462 -11.51 22.36 68.64
CA VAL A 462 -12.14 22.72 69.91
C VAL A 462 -11.15 22.52 71.04
N LYS A 463 -10.83 23.60 71.74
CA LYS A 463 -10.02 23.55 72.97
C LYS A 463 -10.94 23.26 74.14
N SER A 464 -10.65 22.20 74.89
CA SER A 464 -11.46 21.83 76.05
C SER A 464 -10.63 20.99 77.02
N ASN A 465 -10.87 21.20 78.31
CA ASN A 465 -10.26 20.41 79.38
C ASN A 465 -11.06 19.13 79.69
N ILE A 466 -12.27 19.00 79.12
CA ILE A 466 -13.12 17.80 79.20
C ILE A 466 -13.43 17.26 77.80
N PRO A 467 -13.75 15.95 77.63
CA PRO A 467 -14.02 15.37 76.33
C PRO A 467 -15.18 16.08 75.60
N VAL A 468 -14.91 16.49 74.36
CA VAL A 468 -15.90 17.02 73.42
C VAL A 468 -16.17 15.96 72.35
N PHE A 469 -17.41 15.87 71.90
CA PHE A 469 -17.83 15.01 70.82
C PHE A 469 -18.55 15.82 69.74
N ILE A 470 -18.48 15.29 68.52
CA ILE A 470 -19.24 15.75 67.37
C ILE A 470 -20.34 14.73 67.12
N LEU A 471 -21.57 15.20 66.92
CA LEU A 471 -22.61 14.40 66.31
C LEU A 471 -22.77 14.82 64.84
N GLU A 472 -22.57 13.89 63.92
CA GLU A 472 -22.81 14.06 62.49
C GLU A 472 -23.73 12.93 62.04
N ASN A 473 -24.88 13.25 61.45
CA ASN A 473 -25.87 12.28 60.97
C ASN A 473 -26.29 11.20 62.01
N GLY A 474 -26.28 11.54 63.30
CA GLY A 474 -26.65 10.62 64.40
C GLY A 474 -25.48 9.80 64.97
N GLU A 475 -24.31 9.82 64.35
CA GLU A 475 -23.11 9.15 64.87
C GLU A 475 -22.29 10.09 65.76
N LYS A 476 -21.79 9.56 66.89
CA LYS A 476 -21.06 10.32 67.91
C LYS A 476 -19.56 10.06 67.82
N PHE A 477 -18.79 11.06 67.43
CA PHE A 477 -17.33 10.99 67.30
C PHE A 477 -16.64 11.78 68.41
N LYS A 478 -15.64 11.20 69.08
CA LYS A 478 -14.81 11.93 70.03
C LYS A 478 -13.88 12.88 69.30
N LEU A 479 -13.87 14.16 69.68
CA LEU A 479 -12.98 15.16 69.11
C LEU A 479 -11.69 15.24 69.92
N ASN A 480 -10.58 14.78 69.32
CA ASN A 480 -9.24 14.87 69.89
C ASN A 480 -8.47 16.05 69.26
N GLY A 481 -8.71 17.27 69.77
CA GLY A 481 -8.06 18.49 69.27
C GLY A 481 -8.75 19.05 68.03
N SER A 482 -8.29 18.66 66.83
CA SER A 482 -8.85 19.15 65.57
C SER A 482 -9.20 18.03 64.58
N ILE A 483 -10.30 18.19 63.85
CA ILE A 483 -10.77 17.30 62.79
C ILE A 483 -11.04 18.10 61.51
N TRP A 484 -11.09 17.42 60.37
CA TRP A 484 -11.51 18.00 59.10
C TRP A 484 -12.94 17.57 58.79
N VAL A 485 -13.81 18.54 58.54
CA VAL A 485 -15.23 18.30 58.27
C VAL A 485 -15.59 18.88 56.91
N ASN A 486 -16.45 18.18 56.15
CA ASN A 486 -16.91 18.61 54.83
C ASN A 486 -17.66 19.95 54.93
N LYS A 487 -17.42 20.83 53.95
CA LYS A 487 -18.20 22.07 53.80
C LYS A 487 -19.68 21.71 53.62
N GLY A 488 -20.55 22.39 54.36
CA GLY A 488 -21.99 22.18 54.35
C GLY A 488 -22.50 21.12 55.33
N THR A 489 -21.62 20.40 56.04
CA THR A 489 -22.04 19.49 57.11
C THR A 489 -22.71 20.28 58.25
N ASN A 490 -23.89 19.84 58.67
CA ASN A 490 -24.50 20.23 59.94
C ASN A 490 -24.02 19.27 61.03
N MET A 491 -23.29 19.79 62.01
CA MET A 491 -22.74 19.00 63.11
C MET A 491 -23.16 19.58 64.46
N THR A 492 -23.35 18.74 65.48
CA THR A 492 -23.67 19.20 66.84
C THR A 492 -22.45 19.03 67.73
N LEU A 493 -22.05 20.09 68.43
CA LEU A 493 -20.99 20.03 69.43
C LEU A 493 -21.58 19.64 70.79
N VAL A 494 -21.11 18.54 71.37
CA VAL A 494 -21.57 18.08 72.68
C VAL A 494 -20.41 17.82 73.62
N ALA A 495 -20.60 18.06 74.91
CA ALA A 495 -19.62 17.78 75.94
C ALA A 495 -20.34 17.18 77.16
N ASN A 496 -19.70 16.20 77.80
CA ASN A 496 -20.23 15.61 79.03
C ASN A 496 -19.85 16.51 80.22
N ILE A 497 -20.66 17.54 80.47
CA ILE A 497 -20.41 18.55 81.50
C ILE A 497 -20.99 18.07 82.85
N PRO A 498 -20.24 18.14 83.96
CA PRO A 498 -20.77 17.85 85.29
C PRO A 498 -21.99 18.71 85.64
N PHE A 499 -22.98 18.14 86.33
CA PHE A 499 -24.28 18.80 86.58
C PHE A 499 -24.20 20.17 87.30
N TYR A 500 -23.13 20.42 88.07
CA TYR A 500 -22.88 21.69 88.76
C TYR A 500 -22.22 22.78 87.87
N TYR A 501 -22.00 22.50 86.59
CA TYR A 501 -21.52 23.45 85.58
C TYR A 501 -22.50 23.59 84.40
N ILE A 502 -22.47 24.75 83.76
CA ILE A 502 -23.08 25.03 82.45
C ILE A 502 -21.92 25.30 81.48
N GLY A 503 -21.83 24.55 80.39
CA GLY A 503 -20.81 24.78 79.37
C GLY A 503 -21.32 25.68 78.24
N LYS A 504 -20.42 26.49 77.69
CA LYS A 504 -20.63 27.24 76.44
C LYS A 504 -19.40 27.08 75.56
N PHE A 505 -19.58 26.73 74.29
CA PHE A 505 -18.52 26.84 73.30
C PHE A 505 -18.40 28.31 72.90
N ILE A 506 -17.22 28.90 73.07
CA ILE A 506 -16.93 30.29 72.78
C ILE A 506 -15.84 30.36 71.71
N GLY A 507 -16.09 31.14 70.65
CA GLY A 507 -15.25 31.16 69.47
C GLY A 507 -16.02 31.59 68.22
N THR A 508 -15.98 30.75 67.18
CA THR A 508 -16.56 31.04 65.86
C THR A 508 -18.09 31.25 65.90
N TYR A 509 -18.84 30.40 66.58
CA TYR A 509 -20.31 30.38 66.61
C TYR A 509 -20.92 30.71 67.97
N ASN A 510 -20.17 30.58 69.07
CA ASN A 510 -20.62 30.92 70.43
C ASN A 510 -21.89 30.16 70.89
N VAL A 511 -21.90 28.84 70.71
CA VAL A 511 -23.08 27.97 70.92
C VAL A 511 -23.06 27.21 72.25
N SER A 512 -24.25 26.86 72.75
CA SER A 512 -24.39 25.93 73.88
C SER A 512 -24.19 24.47 73.42
N PRO A 513 -23.65 23.59 74.28
CA PRO A 513 -23.59 22.16 74.01
C PRO A 513 -24.96 21.60 73.62
N GLY A 514 -25.00 20.83 72.53
CA GLY A 514 -26.24 20.29 71.96
C GLY A 514 -26.84 21.12 70.84
N GLN A 515 -26.30 22.30 70.52
CA GLN A 515 -26.70 23.08 69.35
C GLN A 515 -25.93 22.68 68.09
N SER A 516 -26.62 22.69 66.95
CA SER A 516 -26.04 22.39 65.64
C SER A 516 -25.35 23.62 65.04
N VAL A 517 -24.19 23.39 64.41
CA VAL A 517 -23.41 24.37 63.65
C VAL A 517 -23.21 23.87 62.23
N LEU A 518 -23.35 24.79 61.26
CA LEU A 518 -23.14 24.52 59.84
C LEU A 518 -21.69 24.84 59.46
N VAL A 519 -20.95 23.85 58.97
CA VAL A 519 -19.53 24.03 58.61
C VAL A 519 -19.38 24.72 57.26
N ASN A 520 -19.35 26.05 57.25
CA ASN A 520 -19.10 26.85 56.04
C ASN A 520 -17.72 27.52 55.99
N GLY A 521 -16.91 27.34 57.03
CA GLY A 521 -15.53 27.84 57.16
C GLY A 521 -14.80 27.17 58.32
N PRO A 522 -13.54 27.53 58.60
CA PRO A 522 -12.80 27.04 59.76
C PRO A 522 -13.52 27.36 61.08
N ILE A 523 -13.59 26.37 61.97
CA ILE A 523 -14.24 26.52 63.28
C ILE A 523 -13.18 26.40 64.36
N ASN A 524 -13.09 27.42 65.21
CA ASN A 524 -12.28 27.40 66.42
C ASN A 524 -13.18 27.73 67.61
N GLU A 525 -13.41 26.75 68.46
CA GLU A 525 -14.20 26.90 69.68
C GLU A 525 -13.36 26.60 70.91
N SER A 526 -13.73 27.17 72.05
CA SER A 526 -13.21 26.81 73.36
C SER A 526 -14.38 26.52 74.28
N LEU A 527 -14.42 25.33 74.88
CA LEU A 527 -15.45 25.02 75.87
C LEU A 527 -15.12 25.71 77.19
N VAL A 528 -15.94 26.68 77.57
CA VAL A 528 -15.84 27.40 78.84
C VAL A 528 -16.95 26.93 79.77
N LEU A 529 -16.58 26.60 81.01
CA LEU A 529 -17.50 26.14 82.05
C LEU A 529 -17.83 27.28 83.01
N TYR A 530 -19.11 27.49 83.25
CA TYR A 530 -19.64 28.44 84.23
C TYR A 530 -20.30 27.68 85.37
N PRO A 531 -20.13 28.09 86.64
CA PRO A 531 -20.87 27.50 87.75
C PRO A 531 -22.39 27.55 87.50
N ASN A 532 -23.08 26.43 87.68
CA ASN A 532 -24.53 26.37 87.61
C ASN A 532 -25.13 26.92 88.91
N ILE A 533 -25.22 28.26 89.01
CA ILE A 533 -25.62 28.97 90.25
C ILE A 533 -26.95 28.45 90.83
N PRO A 534 -28.02 28.21 90.04
CA PRO A 534 -29.24 27.58 90.56
C PRO A 534 -29.02 26.22 91.23
N ILE A 535 -28.22 25.33 90.62
CA ILE A 535 -27.93 24.00 91.18
C ILE A 535 -27.02 24.12 92.41
N ILE A 536 -26.03 25.01 92.39
CA ILE A 536 -25.14 25.24 93.54
C ILE A 536 -25.95 25.77 94.74
N ILE A 537 -26.89 26.70 94.51
CA ILE A 537 -27.80 27.20 95.54
C ILE A 537 -28.69 26.06 96.07
N ILE A 538 -29.23 25.21 95.21
CA ILE A 538 -30.02 24.03 95.64
C ILE A 538 -29.18 23.08 96.49
N ILE A 539 -27.95 22.74 96.07
CA ILE A 539 -27.03 21.88 96.84
C ILE A 539 -26.68 22.50 98.19
N LEU A 540 -26.50 23.82 98.27
CA LEU A 540 -26.25 24.53 99.53
C LEU A 540 -27.50 24.61 100.42
N LEU A 541 -28.70 24.65 99.84
CA LEU A 541 -29.97 24.66 100.57
C LEU A 541 -30.39 23.27 101.07
N ILE A 542 -29.99 22.17 100.40
CA ILE A 542 -30.34 20.80 100.83
C ILE A 542 -29.89 20.50 102.28
N PRO A 543 -28.64 20.79 102.71
CA PRO A 543 -28.23 20.65 104.10
C PRO A 543 -29.06 21.52 105.06
N LEU A 544 -29.44 22.74 104.66
CA LEU A 544 -30.27 23.65 105.45
C LEU A 544 -31.71 23.15 105.59
N ILE A 545 -32.28 22.56 104.53
CA ILE A 545 -33.61 21.94 104.54
C ILE A 545 -33.59 20.65 105.37
N ILE A 546 -32.54 19.82 105.24
CA ILE A 546 -32.35 18.62 106.07
C ILE A 546 -32.16 19.01 107.55
N LEU A 547 -31.36 20.04 107.84
CA LEU A 547 -31.17 20.56 109.19
C LEU A 547 -32.48 21.13 109.76
N ALA A 548 -33.25 21.87 108.97
CA ALA A 548 -34.57 22.35 109.35
C ALA A 548 -35.55 21.19 109.60
N LEU A 549 -35.54 20.13 108.78
CA LEU A 549 -36.35 18.92 109.00
C LEU A 549 -35.92 18.14 110.26
N VAL A 550 -34.61 18.06 110.54
CA VAL A 550 -34.07 17.43 111.77
C VAL A 550 -34.44 18.26 113.01
N ILE A 551 -34.39 19.59 112.91
CA ILE A 551 -34.80 20.51 114.00
C ILE A 551 -36.32 20.44 114.22
N ILE A 552 -37.14 20.42 113.18
CA ILE A 552 -38.60 20.24 113.28
C ILE A 552 -38.93 18.88 113.91
N LYS A 553 -38.22 17.80 113.55
CA LYS A 553 -38.38 16.47 114.16
C LYS A 553 -37.94 16.42 115.64
N LYS A 554 -37.09 17.34 116.09
CA LYS A 554 -36.63 17.47 117.48
C LYS A 554 -37.50 18.40 118.34
N ILE A 555 -38.44 19.12 117.73
CA ILE A 555 -39.41 20.01 118.41
C ILE A 555 -40.79 19.31 118.54
N VAL A 556 -41.04 18.25 117.75
CA VAL A 556 -42.29 17.46 117.74
C VAL A 556 -42.18 16.15 118.55
N ASN A 557 -41.02 15.87 119.15
CA ASN A 557 -40.78 14.85 120.19
C ASN A 557 -40.17 15.53 121.41
#